data_AF-A0A958NT14-F1
#
_entry.id   AF-A0A958NT14-F1
#
_cell.length_a   1.000
_cell.length_b   1.000
_cell.length_c   1.000
_cell.angle_alpha   90.00
_cell.angle_beta   90.00
_cell.angle_gamma   90.00
#
_symmetry.space_group_name_H-M   'P 1'
#
loop_
_entity.id
_entity.type
_entity.pdbx_description
1 polymer ?
#
loop_
_entity_poly.entity_id
_entity_poly.type
_entity_poly.pdbx_seq_one_letter_code
_entity_poly.pdbx_strand_id
1 'polypeptide(L)'
;APTDNEGRGEAFSPTDLVATALGSCMLTIIGIKARDSGFNLDNITVDITKIMASDPRRIDEIVVAFHFEGRTYSEKEKTIIERAARTCPVALSISTEIKQRISFNW
;
A
#
# COMPACT_ATOMS: atom_id res chain seq x y z
N ALA A 1 0.28 13.41 -17.06
CA ALA A 1 0.10 14.19 -15.82
C ALA A 1 -1.40 14.45 -15.59
N PRO A 2 -1.82 14.74 -14.35
CA PRO A 2 -3.20 15.12 -14.02
C PRO A 2 -3.62 16.43 -14.69
N THR A 3 -4.93 16.63 -14.89
CA THR A 3 -5.47 17.85 -15.51
C THR A 3 -5.31 19.09 -14.63
N ASP A 4 -5.27 18.93 -13.30
CA ASP A 4 -4.96 20.00 -12.34
C ASP A 4 -3.47 20.41 -12.37
N ASN A 5 -2.65 19.75 -13.17
CA ASN A 5 -1.23 20.05 -13.35
C ASN A 5 -0.81 19.88 -14.82
N GLU A 6 -1.53 20.56 -15.71
CA GLU A 6 -1.23 20.75 -17.15
C GLU A 6 -1.14 19.45 -17.98
N GLY A 7 -1.66 18.35 -17.45
CA GLY A 7 -1.70 17.08 -18.16
C GLY A 7 -3.07 16.73 -18.72
N ARG A 8 -3.15 15.58 -19.39
CA ARG A 8 -4.37 15.07 -20.01
C ARG A 8 -5.23 14.21 -19.08
N GLY A 9 -4.70 13.77 -17.95
CA GLY A 9 -5.42 12.87 -17.03
C GLY A 9 -5.73 11.47 -17.59
N GLU A 10 -5.12 11.09 -18.73
CA GLU A 10 -5.42 9.85 -19.47
C GLU A 10 -4.71 8.59 -18.91
N ALA A 11 -3.88 8.74 -17.89
CA ALA A 11 -3.10 7.65 -17.27
C ALA A 11 -2.73 8.01 -15.83
N PHE A 12 -2.27 7.01 -15.08
CA PHE A 12 -1.67 7.20 -13.76
C PHE A 12 -0.54 8.23 -13.81
N SER A 13 -0.59 9.20 -12.91
CA SER A 13 0.49 10.18 -12.74
C SER A 13 1.69 9.55 -12.03
N PRO A 14 2.89 10.18 -12.09
CA PRO A 14 4.04 9.68 -11.36
C PRO A 14 3.79 9.50 -9.85
N THR A 15 2.99 10.36 -9.22
CA THR A 15 2.65 10.20 -7.79
C THR A 15 1.61 9.11 -7.54
N ASP A 16 0.76 8.78 -8.52
CA ASP A 16 -0.07 7.57 -8.44
C ASP A 16 0.83 6.33 -8.49
N LEU A 17 1.79 6.29 -9.42
CA LEU A 17 2.71 5.15 -9.54
C LEU A 17 3.54 4.95 -8.27
N VAL A 18 3.96 6.02 -7.58
CA VAL A 18 4.62 5.91 -6.27
C VAL A 18 3.69 5.31 -5.22
N ALA A 19 2.44 5.80 -5.13
CA ALA A 19 1.47 5.27 -4.17
C ALA A 19 1.12 3.80 -4.45
N THR A 20 0.94 3.43 -5.72
CA THR A 20 0.71 2.05 -6.14
C THR A 20 1.92 1.16 -5.89
N ALA A 21 3.14 1.65 -6.13
CA ALA A 21 4.37 0.91 -5.82
C ALA A 21 4.49 0.55 -4.34
N LEU A 22 4.03 1.42 -3.44
CA LEU A 22 3.95 1.11 -2.00
C LEU A 22 3.04 -0.09 -1.75
N GLY A 23 1.80 -0.05 -2.24
CA GLY A 23 0.84 -1.15 -2.05
C GLY A 23 1.28 -2.46 -2.71
N SER A 24 1.81 -2.41 -3.93
CA SER A 24 2.35 -3.60 -4.62
C SER A 24 3.54 -4.20 -3.88
N CYS A 25 4.43 -3.37 -3.34
CA CYS A 25 5.56 -3.83 -2.54
C CYS A 25 5.08 -4.52 -1.27
N MET A 26 4.15 -3.91 -0.53
CA MET A 26 3.54 -4.52 0.65
C MET A 26 2.96 -5.90 0.34
N LEU A 27 2.09 -6.00 -0.68
CA LEU A 27 1.44 -7.24 -1.06
C LEU A 27 2.46 -8.34 -1.43
N THR A 28 3.53 -7.96 -2.12
CA THR A 28 4.62 -8.89 -2.48
C THR A 28 5.31 -9.44 -1.22
N ILE A 29 5.67 -8.58 -0.28
CA ILE A 29 6.36 -9.01 0.95
C ILE A 29 5.43 -9.83 1.86
N ILE A 30 4.13 -9.47 1.93
CA ILE A 30 3.12 -10.26 2.63
C ILE A 30 3.04 -11.67 2.01
N GLY A 31 2.96 -11.78 0.67
CA GLY A 31 2.94 -13.05 -0.04
C GLY A 31 4.16 -13.93 0.22
N ILE A 32 5.36 -13.34 0.21
CA ILE A 32 6.60 -14.04 0.56
C ILE A 32 6.52 -14.58 1.99
N LYS A 33 6.11 -13.75 2.96
CA LYS A 33 6.03 -14.16 4.37
C LYS A 33 4.94 -15.17 4.65
N ALA A 34 3.81 -15.10 3.95
CA ALA A 34 2.75 -16.09 4.05
C ALA A 34 3.23 -17.47 3.59
N ARG A 35 3.87 -17.52 2.41
CA ARG A 35 4.49 -18.75 1.88
C ARG A 35 5.52 -19.32 2.84
N ASP A 36 6.47 -18.49 3.29
CA ASP A 36 7.55 -18.94 4.20
C ASP A 36 6.99 -19.40 5.57
N SER A 37 5.80 -18.93 5.96
CA SER A 37 5.11 -19.30 7.21
C SER A 37 4.07 -20.41 7.02
N GLY A 38 3.91 -20.95 5.80
CA GLY A 38 3.05 -22.08 5.51
C GLY A 38 1.55 -21.78 5.46
N PHE A 39 1.14 -20.54 5.12
CA PHE A 39 -0.27 -20.20 4.92
C PHE A 39 -0.52 -19.48 3.60
N ASN A 40 -1.72 -19.67 3.04
CA ASN A 40 -2.11 -19.08 1.76
C ASN A 40 -2.67 -17.66 1.92
N LEU A 41 -2.67 -16.91 0.83
CA LEU A 41 -3.35 -15.62 0.71
C LEU A 41 -4.30 -15.73 -0.48
N ASP A 42 -5.58 -15.54 -0.26
CA ASP A 42 -6.60 -15.67 -1.31
C ASP A 42 -7.48 -14.42 -1.29
N ASN A 43 -7.90 -13.96 -2.47
CA ASN A 43 -8.86 -12.87 -2.65
C ASN A 43 -8.55 -11.59 -1.85
N ILE A 44 -7.30 -11.13 -1.93
CA ILE A 44 -6.88 -9.87 -1.33
C ILE A 44 -7.03 -8.75 -2.35
N THR A 45 -7.76 -7.69 -1.98
CA THR A 45 -7.80 -6.44 -2.72
C THR A 45 -7.15 -5.33 -1.89
N VAL A 46 -6.62 -4.31 -2.58
CA VAL A 46 -5.93 -3.20 -1.93
C VAL A 46 -6.40 -1.89 -2.54
N ASP A 47 -7.07 -1.06 -1.75
CA ASP A 47 -7.42 0.29 -2.12
C ASP A 47 -6.31 1.25 -1.70
N ILE A 48 -5.93 2.14 -2.63
CA ILE A 48 -4.85 3.10 -2.41
C ILE A 48 -5.38 4.50 -2.71
N THR A 49 -5.30 5.37 -1.71
CA THR A 49 -5.63 6.79 -1.86
C THR A 49 -4.40 7.62 -1.50
N LYS A 50 -3.95 8.48 -2.42
CA LYS A 50 -2.91 9.47 -2.12
C LYS A 50 -3.54 10.81 -1.77
N ILE A 51 -2.94 11.52 -0.84
CA ILE A 51 -3.31 12.89 -0.46
C ILE A 51 -2.10 13.77 -0.77
N MET A 52 -2.32 14.82 -1.55
CA MET A 52 -1.28 15.77 -1.95
C MET A 52 -1.30 16.99 -1.03
N ALA A 53 -0.14 17.41 -0.54
CA ALA A 53 0.04 18.74 0.03
C ALA A 53 0.30 19.76 -1.08
N SER A 54 0.00 21.03 -0.79
CA SER A 54 0.40 22.19 -1.58
C SER A 54 1.59 22.89 -0.91
N ASP A 55 2.44 23.54 -1.69
CA ASP A 55 3.54 24.41 -1.23
C ASP A 55 4.59 23.77 -0.27
N PRO A 56 5.54 22.96 -0.78
CA PRO A 56 5.64 22.48 -2.15
C PRO A 56 4.68 21.31 -2.42
N ARG A 57 4.26 21.18 -3.70
CA ARG A 57 3.42 20.06 -4.15
C ARG A 57 4.16 18.73 -3.97
N ARG A 58 3.68 17.90 -3.05
CA ARG A 58 4.22 16.56 -2.76
C ARG A 58 3.14 15.66 -2.18
N ILE A 59 3.43 14.37 -2.08
CA ILE A 59 2.56 13.43 -1.36
C ILE A 59 2.67 13.75 0.13
N ASP A 60 1.55 14.03 0.82
CA ASP A 60 1.49 14.18 2.29
C ASP A 60 1.18 12.85 2.96
N GLU A 61 0.29 12.07 2.36
CA GLU A 61 -0.20 10.83 2.93
C GLU A 61 -0.56 9.81 1.84
N ILE A 62 -0.32 8.55 2.14
CA ILE A 62 -0.80 7.40 1.38
C ILE A 62 -1.63 6.54 2.34
N VAL A 63 -2.92 6.41 2.03
CA VAL A 63 -3.84 5.50 2.71
C VAL A 63 -3.88 4.20 1.92
N VAL A 64 -3.57 3.10 2.60
CA VAL A 64 -3.58 1.74 2.04
C VAL A 64 -4.56 0.90 2.85
N ALA A 65 -5.65 0.48 2.22
CA ALA A 65 -6.65 -0.38 2.84
C ALA A 65 -6.60 -1.76 2.19
N PHE A 66 -6.19 -2.76 2.96
CA PHE A 66 -6.25 -4.16 2.56
C PHE A 66 -7.62 -4.73 2.92
N HIS A 67 -8.23 -5.46 1.99
CA HIS A 67 -9.44 -6.23 2.24
C HIS A 67 -9.15 -7.70 2.02
N PHE A 68 -9.48 -8.51 3.02
CA PHE A 68 -9.30 -9.95 3.02
C PHE A 68 -10.66 -10.61 2.93
N GLU A 69 -10.95 -11.28 1.81
CA GLU A 69 -12.24 -11.94 1.61
C GLU A 69 -12.09 -13.46 1.54
N GLY A 70 -13.13 -14.19 1.95
CA GLY A 70 -13.24 -15.63 1.74
C GLY A 70 -12.47 -16.53 2.71
N ARG A 71 -11.66 -15.99 3.64
CA ARG A 71 -11.14 -16.77 4.78
C ARG A 71 -10.89 -15.92 6.01
N THR A 72 -10.91 -16.59 7.16
CA THR A 72 -10.43 -16.03 8.42
C THR A 72 -8.92 -16.28 8.58
N TYR A 73 -8.23 -15.31 9.16
CA TYR A 73 -6.82 -15.44 9.55
C TYR A 73 -6.70 -15.53 11.08
N SER A 74 -5.80 -16.38 11.56
CA SER A 74 -5.42 -16.43 12.97
C SER A 74 -4.66 -15.16 13.36
N GLU A 75 -4.64 -14.84 14.66
CA GLU A 75 -3.91 -13.67 15.18
C GLU A 75 -2.40 -13.72 14.85
N LYS A 76 -1.82 -14.92 14.76
CA LYS A 76 -0.44 -15.11 14.32
C LYS A 76 -0.26 -14.70 12.86
N GLU A 77 -1.14 -15.15 11.96
CA GLU A 77 -1.09 -14.80 10.54
C GLU A 77 -1.33 -13.30 10.33
N LYS A 78 -2.34 -12.71 11.01
CA LYS A 78 -2.58 -11.27 10.99
C LYS A 78 -1.34 -10.49 11.40
N THR A 79 -0.69 -10.88 12.50
CA THR A 79 0.55 -10.24 12.96
C THR A 79 1.67 -10.32 11.90
N ILE A 80 1.81 -11.45 11.20
CA ILE A 80 2.81 -11.62 10.13
C ILE A 80 2.49 -10.68 8.96
N ILE A 81 1.23 -10.64 8.53
CA ILE A 81 0.73 -9.78 7.44
C ILE A 81 0.98 -8.31 7.76
N GLU A 82 0.55 -7.85 8.93
CA GLU A 82 0.67 -6.44 9.33
C GLU A 82 2.12 -5.98 9.41
N ARG A 83 3.01 -6.81 9.98
CA ARG A 83 4.44 -6.51 10.06
C ARG A 83 5.07 -6.47 8.67
N ALA A 84 4.79 -7.46 7.83
CA ALA A 84 5.31 -7.55 6.47
C ALA A 84 4.95 -6.31 5.64
N ALA A 85 3.70 -5.83 5.74
CA ALA A 85 3.26 -4.61 5.07
C ALA A 85 4.06 -3.38 5.55
N ARG A 86 4.17 -3.20 6.87
CA ARG A 86 4.81 -2.01 7.48
C ARG A 86 6.32 -1.94 7.26
N THR A 87 6.98 -3.07 6.96
CA THR A 87 8.43 -3.15 6.78
C THR A 87 8.85 -3.52 5.36
N CYS A 88 7.98 -3.32 4.36
CA CYS A 88 8.36 -3.59 2.97
C CYS A 88 9.42 -2.57 2.49
N PRO A 89 10.28 -2.92 1.50
CA PRO A 89 11.32 -2.02 1.02
C PRO A 89 10.84 -0.61 0.65
N VAL A 90 9.70 -0.47 -0.05
CA VAL A 90 9.19 0.86 -0.45
C VAL A 90 8.73 1.67 0.76
N ALA A 91 8.07 1.05 1.74
CA ALA A 91 7.65 1.72 2.99
C ALA A 91 8.86 2.31 3.75
N LEU A 92 10.02 1.67 3.64
CA LEU A 92 11.28 2.12 4.24
C LEU A 92 12.11 3.07 3.35
N SER A 93 11.70 3.27 2.09
CA SER A 93 12.47 4.05 1.10
C SER A 93 11.83 5.39 0.75
N ILE A 94 10.52 5.55 0.95
CA ILE A 94 9.86 6.83 0.75
C ILE A 94 10.13 7.78 1.92
N SER A 95 9.95 9.09 1.69
CA SER A 95 10.20 10.11 2.72
C SER A 95 9.45 9.79 4.02
N THR A 96 10.14 9.96 5.16
CA THR A 96 9.54 9.78 6.50
C THR A 96 8.48 10.83 6.82
N GLU A 97 8.40 11.92 6.05
CA GLU A 97 7.31 12.90 6.17
C GLU A 97 6.00 12.42 5.54
N ILE A 98 6.04 11.42 4.66
CA ILE A 98 4.83 10.84 4.05
C ILE A 98 4.15 9.95 5.08
N LYS A 99 2.95 10.32 5.51
CA LYS A 99 2.14 9.50 6.42
C LYS A 99 1.69 8.24 5.68
N GLN A 100 1.97 7.07 6.26
CA GLN A 100 1.51 5.78 5.74
C GLN A 100 0.39 5.25 6.63
N ARG A 101 -0.86 5.48 6.23
CA ARG A 101 -2.03 4.99 6.96
C ARG A 101 -2.45 3.64 6.40
N ILE A 102 -2.14 2.58 7.13
CA ILE A 102 -2.38 1.20 6.70
C ILE A 102 -3.47 0.59 7.58
N SER A 103 -4.54 0.11 6.95
CA SER A 103 -5.65 -0.60 7.58
C SER A 103 -5.83 -2.00 6.99
N PHE A 104 -6.28 -2.93 7.82
CA PHE A 104 -6.53 -4.33 7.46
C PHE A 104 -7.98 -4.66 7.80
N ASN A 105 -8.79 -4.87 6.77
CA ASN A 105 -10.20 -5.23 6.87
C ASN A 105 -10.28 -6.75 6.72
N TRP A 106 -10.36 -7.44 7.86
CA TRP A 106 -10.28 -8.90 7.99
C TRP A 106 -11.58 -9.64 7.69
#